data_AF-A0A2G4SST7-F1
#
_entry.id   AF-A0A2G4SST7-F1
#
_cell.length_a   1.000
_cell.length_b   1.000
_cell.length_c   1.000
_cell.angle_alpha   90.00
_cell.angle_beta   90.00
_cell.angle_gamma   90.00
#
_symmetry.space_group_name_H-M   'P 1'
#
loop_
_entity.id
_entity.type
_entity.pdbx_description
1 polymer ?
#
loop_
_entity_poly.entity_id
_entity_poly.type
_entity_poly.pdbx_seq_one_letter_code
_entity_poly.pdbx_strand_id
1 'polypeptide(L)'
;MTRQKYEEAKQELQALLARKKQVDTNLINLEHAIYLFEGSYLEDTQQNGNIIRGFDGYLANRTDRRKPKFTELDRLFSLSSSTYQKVKSIVYNIMY
;
A
#
# COMPACT_ATOMS: atom_id res chain seq x y z
N MET A 1 -25.58 38.38 -12.24
CA MET A 1 -25.00 37.16 -12.83
C MET A 1 -23.58 36.84 -12.36
N THR A 2 -22.65 37.80 -12.31
CA THR A 2 -21.24 37.55 -11.91
C THR A 2 -21.04 37.08 -10.46
N ARG A 3 -21.76 37.68 -9.50
CA ARG A 3 -21.67 37.26 -8.08
C ARG A 3 -22.21 35.85 -7.82
N GLN A 4 -23.30 35.48 -8.49
CA GLN A 4 -23.88 34.15 -8.36
C GLN A 4 -22.91 33.07 -8.87
N LYS A 5 -22.34 33.28 -10.07
CA LYS A 5 -21.32 32.38 -10.62
C LYS A 5 -20.09 32.25 -9.71
N TYR A 6 -19.69 33.33 -9.04
CA TYR A 6 -18.61 33.31 -8.07
C TYR A 6 -18.94 32.45 -6.83
N GLU A 7 -20.13 32.61 -6.26
CA GLU A 7 -20.55 31.80 -5.10
C GLU A 7 -20.71 30.32 -5.47
N GLU A 8 -21.26 30.01 -6.65
CA GLU A 8 -21.35 28.64 -7.18
C GLU A 8 -19.96 28.01 -7.33
N ALA A 9 -19.02 28.71 -7.97
CA ALA A 9 -17.63 28.23 -8.13
C ALA A 9 -16.92 28.04 -6.78
N LYS A 10 -17.21 28.90 -5.80
CA LYS A 10 -16.65 28.79 -4.44
C LYS A 10 -17.19 27.55 -3.72
N GLN A 11 -18.48 27.26 -3.82
CA GLN A 11 -19.08 26.05 -3.25
C GLN A 11 -18.55 24.79 -3.92
N GLU A 12 -18.44 24.78 -5.25
CA GLU A 12 -17.85 23.67 -5.99
C GLU A 12 -16.41 23.40 -5.56
N LEU A 13 -15.59 24.45 -5.44
CA LEU A 13 -14.21 24.33 -4.97
C LEU A 13 -14.15 23.72 -3.56
N GLN A 14 -15.02 24.15 -2.63
CA GLN A 14 -15.08 23.58 -1.28
C GLN A 14 -15.42 22.09 -1.31
N ALA A 15 -16.39 21.68 -2.13
CA ALA A 15 -16.76 20.27 -2.29
C ALA A 15 -15.61 19.45 -2.90
N LEU A 16 -14.90 19.98 -3.90
CA LEU A 16 -13.74 19.34 -4.50
C LEU A 16 -12.59 19.17 -3.51
N LEU A 17 -12.32 20.19 -2.68
CA LEU A 17 -11.29 20.10 -1.63
C LEU A 17 -11.63 19.04 -0.58
N ALA A 18 -12.89 18.98 -0.14
CA ALA A 18 -13.35 17.95 0.79
C ALA A 18 -13.21 16.54 0.19
N ARG A 19 -13.61 16.38 -1.08
CA ARG A 19 -13.47 15.11 -1.80
C ARG A 19 -12.01 14.72 -1.97
N LYS A 20 -11.12 15.65 -2.32
CA LYS A 20 -9.68 15.40 -2.42
C LYS A 20 -9.13 14.87 -1.09
N LYS A 21 -9.43 15.56 0.03
CA LYS A 21 -8.98 15.14 1.36
C LYS A 21 -9.46 13.71 1.70
N GLN A 22 -10.70 13.38 1.35
CA GLN A 22 -11.23 12.04 1.56
C GLN A 22 -10.47 10.99 0.73
N VAL A 23 -10.23 11.26 -0.55
CA VAL A 23 -9.50 10.35 -1.43
C VAL A 23 -8.07 10.15 -0.95
N ASP A 24 -7.38 11.23 -0.58
CA ASP A 24 -6.01 11.17 -0.03
C ASP A 24 -5.97 10.30 1.24
N THR A 25 -6.96 10.44 2.13
CA THR A 25 -7.07 9.64 3.36
C THR A 25 -7.31 8.16 3.05
N ASN A 26 -8.21 7.87 2.11
CA ASN A 26 -8.50 6.51 1.68
C ASN A 26 -7.27 5.85 1.04
N LEU A 27 -6.51 6.59 0.23
CA LEU A 27 -5.29 6.10 -0.40
C LEU A 27 -4.24 5.74 0.65
N ILE A 28 -4.00 6.62 1.63
CA ILE A 28 -3.07 6.36 2.75
C ILE A 28 -3.44 5.06 3.47
N ASN A 29 -4.72 4.91 3.82
CA ASN A 29 -5.20 3.72 4.54
C ASN A 29 -5.03 2.44 3.71
N LEU A 30 -5.32 2.52 2.40
CA LEU A 30 -5.21 1.38 1.50
C LEU A 30 -3.75 0.94 1.31
N GLU A 31 -2.84 1.88 1.04
CA GLU A 31 -1.42 1.58 0.87
C GLU A 31 -0.81 1.01 2.16
N HIS A 32 -1.21 1.53 3.33
CA HIS A 32 -0.81 0.98 4.60
C HIS A 32 -1.33 -0.45 4.81
N ALA A 33 -2.61 -0.71 4.50
CA ALA A 33 -3.18 -2.05 4.59
C ALA A 33 -2.47 -3.05 3.65
N ILE A 34 -2.19 -2.65 2.40
CA ILE A 34 -1.43 -3.47 1.45
C ILE A 34 -0.06 -3.84 2.04
N TYR A 35 0.67 -2.88 2.60
CA TYR A 35 1.98 -3.14 3.20
C TYR A 35 1.93 -4.15 4.34
N LEU A 36 0.95 -4.03 5.23
CA LEU A 36 0.77 -4.96 6.35
C LEU A 36 0.41 -6.37 5.84
N PHE A 37 -0.53 -6.46 4.89
CA PHE A 37 -0.93 -7.74 4.31
C PHE A 37 0.22 -8.42 3.56
N GLU A 38 1.01 -7.67 2.80
CA GLU A 38 2.20 -8.22 2.15
C GLU A 38 3.21 -8.76 3.17
N GLY A 39 3.38 -8.08 4.31
CA GLY A 39 4.27 -8.53 5.38
C GLY A 39 3.86 -9.91 5.90
N SER A 40 2.61 -10.05 6.32
CA SER A 40 2.05 -11.33 6.79
C SER A 40 2.15 -12.40 5.70
N TYR A 41 1.71 -12.09 4.48
CA TYR A 41 1.72 -13.05 3.38
C TYR A 41 3.13 -13.57 3.08
N LEU A 42 4.14 -12.69 3.01
CA LEU A 42 5.52 -13.10 2.72
C LEU A 42 6.15 -13.90 3.87
N GLU A 43 5.80 -13.59 5.12
CA GLU A 43 6.24 -14.33 6.30
C GLU A 43 5.63 -15.74 6.32
N ASP A 44 4.31 -15.84 6.14
CA ASP A 44 3.56 -17.11 6.19
C ASP A 44 3.92 -18.06 5.03
N THR A 45 4.26 -17.51 3.87
CA THR A 45 4.50 -18.29 2.65
C THR A 45 5.99 -18.54 2.35
N GLN A 46 6.90 -18.20 3.27
CA GLN A 46 8.34 -18.29 3.04
C GLN A 46 8.82 -19.71 2.70
N GLN A 47 8.14 -20.75 3.23
CA GLN A 47 8.57 -22.15 3.12
C GLN A 47 8.05 -22.84 1.85
N ASN A 48 6.76 -22.72 1.56
CA ASN A 48 6.07 -23.47 0.50
C ASN A 48 6.17 -22.77 -0.87
N GLY A 49 6.60 -21.51 -0.88
CA GLY A 49 6.66 -20.68 -2.09
C GLY A 49 5.46 -19.75 -2.22
N ASN A 50 5.62 -18.71 -3.04
CA ASN A 50 4.66 -17.64 -3.22
C ASN A 50 4.80 -16.96 -4.59
N ILE A 51 3.91 -16.01 -4.87
CA ILE A 51 3.86 -15.31 -6.17
C ILE A 51 5.16 -14.57 -6.49
N ILE A 52 5.93 -14.14 -5.48
CA ILE A 52 7.18 -13.39 -5.68
C ILE A 52 8.34 -14.31 -6.03
N ARG A 53 8.40 -15.49 -5.40
CA ARG A 53 9.57 -16.39 -5.47
C ARG A 53 9.32 -17.72 -6.17
N GLY A 54 8.10 -17.93 -6.65
CA GLY A 54 7.64 -19.18 -7.24
C GLY A 54 7.22 -20.24 -6.21
N PHE A 55 6.54 -21.27 -6.70
CA PHE A 55 5.93 -22.35 -5.91
C PHE A 55 6.71 -23.67 -5.96
N ASP A 56 8.00 -23.64 -6.32
CA ASP A 56 8.83 -24.84 -6.43
C ASP A 56 8.93 -25.65 -5.11
N GLY A 57 8.73 -24.97 -3.97
CA GLY A 57 8.69 -25.58 -2.64
C GLY A 57 7.39 -26.31 -2.32
N TYR A 58 6.33 -26.13 -3.11
CA TYR A 58 5.01 -26.69 -2.84
C TYR A 58 4.97 -28.21 -3.07
N LEU A 59 5.73 -28.70 -4.06
CA LEU A 59 5.80 -30.12 -4.41
C LEU A 59 7.02 -30.83 -3.78
N ALA A 60 8.01 -30.06 -3.36
CA ALA A 60 9.23 -30.58 -2.77
C ALA A 60 9.14 -30.54 -1.25
N ASN A 61 8.94 -31.70 -0.60
CA ASN A 61 9.13 -31.91 0.85
C ASN A 61 10.61 -31.74 1.28
N ARG A 62 11.30 -30.72 0.75
CA ARG A 62 12.69 -30.40 1.09
C ARG A 62 12.66 -29.33 2.17
N THR A 63 12.72 -29.77 3.41
CA THR A 63 12.78 -28.94 4.62
C THR A 63 14.10 -28.17 4.80
N ASP A 64 15.06 -28.31 3.88
CA ASP A 64 16.47 -28.10 4.23
C ASP A 64 17.24 -27.02 3.45
N ARG A 65 16.55 -26.13 2.73
CA ARG A 65 17.19 -24.90 2.25
C ARG A 65 16.62 -23.74 3.05
N ARG A 66 17.38 -23.23 4.01
CA ARG A 66 17.12 -21.93 4.66
C ARG A 66 16.99 -20.88 3.56
N LYS A 67 15.77 -20.67 3.07
CA LYS A 67 15.50 -19.66 2.05
C LYS A 67 15.69 -18.29 2.70
N PRO A 68 16.36 -17.35 2.00
CA PRO A 68 16.62 -16.03 2.55
C PRO A 68 15.32 -15.38 3.03
N LYS A 69 15.39 -14.60 4.12
CA LYS A 69 14.24 -13.83 4.60
C LYS A 69 13.74 -12.90 3.49
N PHE A 70 12.45 -12.52 3.54
CA PHE A 70 11.96 -11.49 2.63
C PHE A 70 12.57 -10.13 2.97
N THR A 71 12.70 -9.33 1.93
CA THR A 71 13.29 -7.99 1.95
C THR A 71 12.23 -6.99 1.48
N GLU A 72 12.50 -5.71 1.63
CA GLU A 72 11.59 -4.67 1.11
C GLU A 72 11.41 -4.74 -0.42
N LEU A 73 12.38 -5.32 -1.14
CA LEU A 73 12.28 -5.52 -2.59
C LEU A 73 11.27 -6.61 -2.97
N ASP A 74 10.91 -7.50 -2.04
CA ASP A 74 9.92 -8.55 -2.28
C ASP A 74 8.47 -8.02 -2.22
N ARG A 75 8.24 -6.76 -1.81
CA ARG A 75 6.92 -6.14 -1.62
C ARG A 75 6.35 -5.57 -2.93
N LEU A 76 6.11 -6.45 -3.89
CA LEU A 76 5.69 -6.09 -5.25
C LEU A 76 4.46 -5.17 -5.31
N PHE A 77 3.45 -5.40 -4.47
CA PHE A 77 2.23 -4.61 -4.48
C PHE A 77 2.47 -3.21 -3.91
N SER A 78 3.20 -3.09 -2.80
CA SER A 78 3.63 -1.78 -2.29
C SER A 78 4.49 -1.02 -3.31
N LEU A 79 5.44 -1.72 -3.96
CA LEU A 79 6.31 -1.14 -4.99
C LEU A 79 5.58 -0.74 -6.28
N SER A 80 4.36 -1.25 -6.50
CA SER A 80 3.52 -0.84 -7.63
C SER A 80 2.95 0.57 -7.48
N SER A 81 2.97 1.13 -6.27
CA SER A 81 2.57 2.52 -6.02
C SER A 81 3.78 3.45 -5.91
N SER A 82 3.74 4.54 -6.67
CA SER A 82 4.76 5.61 -6.59
C SER A 82 4.70 6.40 -5.29
N THR A 83 3.55 6.40 -4.59
CA THR A 83 3.35 7.16 -3.35
C THR A 83 3.58 6.35 -2.08
N TYR A 84 3.72 5.03 -2.18
CA TYR A 84 3.81 4.13 -1.03
C TYR A 84 4.92 4.51 -0.04
N GLN A 85 6.13 4.86 -0.50
CA GLN A 85 7.24 5.25 0.39
C GLN A 85 6.93 6.50 1.21
N LYS A 86 6.21 7.45 0.60
CA LYS A 86 5.77 8.66 1.29
C LYS A 86 4.71 8.32 2.34
N VAL A 87 3.75 7.47 2.00
CA VAL A 87 2.72 7.02 2.94
C VAL A 87 3.31 6.23 4.10
N LYS A 88 4.23 5.31 3.82
CA LYS A 88 5.03 4.61 4.84
C LYS A 88 5.64 5.62 5.81
N SER A 89 6.38 6.60 5.30
CA SER A 89 7.05 7.61 6.13
C SER A 89 6.07 8.44 6.98
N ILE A 90 4.93 8.84 6.41
CA ILE A 90 3.87 9.58 7.15
C ILE A 90 3.33 8.74 8.30
N VAL A 91 3.00 7.47 8.03
CA VAL A 91 2.43 6.57 9.03
C VAL A 91 3.43 6.28 10.15
N TYR A 92 4.71 6.06 9.82
CA TYR A 92 5.77 5.89 10.82
C TYR A 92 5.89 7.11 11.74
N ASN A 93 5.91 8.33 11.21
CA ASN A 93 5.99 9.57 12.00
C ASN A 93 4.76 9.83 12.89
N ILE A 94 3.61 9.23 12.56
CA ILE A 94 2.39 9.36 13.39
C ILE A 94 2.40 8.35 14.54
N MET A 95 2.99 7.17 14.32
CA MET A 95 3.00 6.09 15.31
C MET A 95 4.18 6.12 16.29
N TYR A 96 5.28 6.79 15.92
CA TYR A 96 6.53 6.87 16.69
C TYR A 96 7.04 8.30 16.79
#